data_AF-A0A246TNP2-F1
#
_entry.id   AF-A0A246TNP2-F1
#
_cell.length_a   1.000
_cell.length_b   1.000
_cell.length_c   1.000
_cell.angle_alpha   90.00
_cell.angle_beta   90.00
_cell.angle_gamma   90.00
#
_symmetry.space_group_name_H-M   'P 1'
#
loop_
_entity.id
_entity.type
_entity.pdbx_description
1 polymer ?
#
loop_
_entity_poly.entity_id
_entity_poly.type
_entity_poly.pdbx_seq_one_letter_code
_entity_poly.pdbx_strand_id
1 'polypeptide(L)'
;MATTLLTEIQQAQTRLRLLSRAERGALIARILHELKTLRNEALGNVPADRCVWIDRLIASVSSTISDIANMQDAEFNRVLNEFEKLMATLQGISQTRKASKTVH
;
A
#
# COMPACT_ATOMS: atom_id res chain seq x y z
N MET A 1 1.98 2.18 -12.98
CA MET A 1 1.37 1.02 -12.31
C MET A 1 0.75 1.38 -10.97
N ALA A 2 1.37 2.23 -10.14
CA ALA A 2 0.82 2.61 -8.83
C ALA A 2 -0.49 3.46 -8.86
N THR A 3 -0.74 4.22 -9.93
CA THR A 3 -2.03 4.90 -10.16
C THR A 3 -3.18 3.91 -10.36
N THR A 4 -2.89 2.73 -10.91
CA THR A 4 -3.88 1.67 -11.12
C THR A 4 -4.33 1.06 -9.78
N LEU A 5 -3.42 0.88 -8.83
CA LEU A 5 -3.78 0.32 -7.51
C LEU A 5 -4.59 1.30 -6.65
N LEU A 6 -4.29 2.62 -6.67
CA LEU A 6 -5.11 3.61 -5.96
C LEU A 6 -6.57 3.56 -6.43
N THR A 7 -6.80 3.49 -7.74
CA THR A 7 -8.15 3.32 -8.31
C THR A 7 -8.77 1.99 -7.90
N GLU A 8 -8.00 0.89 -7.85
CA GLU A 8 -8.50 -0.41 -7.37
C GLU A 8 -8.91 -0.37 -5.89
N ILE A 9 -8.16 0.33 -5.04
CA ILE A 9 -8.50 0.55 -3.63
C ILE A 9 -9.81 1.34 -3.55
N GLN A 10 -9.91 2.47 -4.25
CA GLN A 10 -11.11 3.31 -4.25
C GLN A 10 -12.34 2.55 -4.76
N GLN A 11 -12.20 1.75 -5.82
CA GLN A 11 -13.27 0.88 -6.31
C GLN A 11 -13.65 -0.21 -5.28
N ALA A 12 -12.68 -0.78 -4.57
CA ALA A 12 -12.97 -1.72 -3.50
C ALA A 12 -13.75 -1.06 -2.35
N GLN A 13 -13.41 0.18 -2.00
CA GLN A 13 -14.09 0.96 -0.95
C GLN A 13 -15.54 1.28 -1.30
N THR A 14 -15.86 1.54 -2.57
CA THR A 14 -17.26 1.77 -2.99
C THR A 14 -18.12 0.51 -2.97
N ARG A 15 -17.51 -0.68 -3.01
CA ARG A 15 -18.20 -1.98 -3.07
C ARG A 15 -17.89 -2.93 -1.93
N LEU A 16 -17.47 -2.42 -0.77
CA LEU A 16 -17.00 -3.23 0.37
C LEU A 16 -17.93 -4.38 0.78
N ARG A 17 -19.24 -4.13 0.81
CA ARG A 17 -20.26 -5.12 1.16
C ARG A 17 -20.34 -6.28 0.18
N LEU A 18 -19.86 -6.09 -1.05
CA LEU A 18 -19.87 -7.09 -2.12
C LEU A 18 -18.58 -7.89 -2.16
N LEU A 19 -17.54 -7.49 -1.43
CA LEU A 19 -16.27 -8.20 -1.39
C LEU A 19 -16.34 -9.36 -0.41
N SER A 20 -16.16 -10.57 -0.94
CA SER A 20 -15.93 -11.76 -0.14
C SER A 20 -14.63 -11.65 0.65
N ARG A 21 -14.50 -12.46 1.70
CA ARG A 21 -13.26 -12.58 2.49
C ARG A 21 -12.05 -12.91 1.61
N ALA A 22 -12.22 -13.77 0.60
CA ALA A 22 -11.14 -14.13 -0.32
C ALA A 22 -10.68 -12.92 -1.16
N GLU A 23 -11.63 -12.13 -1.67
CA GLU A 23 -11.32 -10.90 -2.42
C GLU A 23 -10.67 -9.83 -1.53
N ARG A 24 -11.12 -9.70 -0.28
CA ARG A 24 -10.47 -8.82 0.72
C ARG A 24 -9.02 -9.22 0.96
N GLY A 25 -8.76 -10.51 1.17
CA GLY A 25 -7.40 -11.04 1.35
C GLY A 25 -6.52 -10.82 0.11
N ALA A 26 -7.06 -11.07 -1.08
CA ALA A 26 -6.36 -10.85 -2.35
C ALA A 26 -6.01 -9.37 -2.57
N LEU A 27 -6.92 -8.45 -2.21
CA LEU A 27 -6.67 -7.01 -2.28
C LEU A 27 -5.53 -6.60 -1.36
N ILE A 28 -5.53 -7.05 -0.09
CA ILE A 28 -4.44 -6.75 0.85
C ILE A 28 -3.11 -7.31 0.35
N ALA A 29 -3.09 -8.55 -0.16
CA ALA A 29 -1.87 -9.14 -0.73
C ALA A 29 -1.33 -8.32 -1.91
N ARG A 30 -2.23 -7.83 -2.78
CA ARG A 30 -1.87 -6.96 -3.90
C ARG A 30 -1.33 -5.60 -3.46
N ILE A 31 -1.94 -4.99 -2.44
CA ILE A 31 -1.43 -3.76 -1.80
C ILE A 31 -0.01 -3.96 -1.27
N LEU A 32 0.25 -5.06 -0.57
CA LEU A 32 1.58 -5.35 -0.03
C LEU A 32 2.62 -5.60 -1.13
N HIS A 33 2.23 -6.22 -2.24
CA HIS A 33 3.11 -6.40 -3.39
C HIS A 33 3.53 -5.04 -3.98
N GLU A 34 2.57 -4.17 -4.25
CA GLU A 34 2.84 -2.83 -4.77
C GLU A 34 3.61 -1.96 -3.76
N LEU A 35 3.35 -2.11 -2.46
CA LEU A 35 4.10 -1.41 -1.42
C LEU A 35 5.59 -1.82 -1.43
N LYS A 36 5.90 -3.11 -1.65
CA LYS A 36 7.29 -3.58 -1.83
C LYS A 36 7.94 -2.95 -3.06
N THR A 37 7.20 -2.87 -4.17
CA THR A 37 7.68 -2.23 -5.40
C THR A 37 7.97 -0.74 -5.18
N LEU A 38 7.01 0.00 -4.63
CA LEU A 38 7.17 1.42 -4.30
C LEU A 38 8.29 1.69 -3.30
N ARG A 39 8.46 0.82 -2.31
CA ARG A 39 9.59 0.88 -1.36
C ARG A 39 10.92 0.85 -2.10
N ASN A 40 11.09 -0.08 -3.03
CA ASN A 40 12.34 -0.17 -3.80
C ASN A 40 12.53 1.03 -4.73
N GLU A 41 11.47 1.51 -5.38
CA GLU A 41 11.57 2.66 -6.28
C GLU A 41 11.82 3.99 -5.56
N ALA A 42 11.10 4.25 -4.46
CA ALA A 42 11.15 5.51 -3.73
C ALA A 42 12.32 5.57 -2.75
N LEU A 43 12.63 4.46 -2.10
CA LEU A 43 13.58 4.37 -0.99
C LEU A 43 14.81 3.52 -1.31
N GLY A 44 14.99 3.01 -2.54
CA GLY A 44 16.12 2.14 -2.88
C GLY A 44 17.51 2.77 -2.68
N ASN A 45 17.60 4.10 -2.66
CA ASN A 45 18.83 4.86 -2.36
C ASN A 45 18.85 5.45 -0.94
N VAL A 46 17.90 5.08 -0.09
CA VAL A 46 17.83 5.49 1.31
C VAL A 46 18.50 4.40 2.15
N PRO A 47 19.32 4.77 3.16
CA PRO A 47 19.91 3.80 4.08
C PRO A 47 18.89 2.83 4.67
N ALA A 48 19.25 1.55 4.73
CA ALA A 48 18.33 0.48 5.10
C ALA A 48 17.73 0.64 6.50
N ASP A 49 18.51 1.17 7.45
CA ASP A 49 18.10 1.53 8.82
C ASP A 49 16.91 2.49 8.85
N ARG A 50 16.82 3.40 7.87
CA ARG A 50 15.70 4.36 7.72
C ARG A 50 14.48 3.77 7.02
N CYS A 51 14.62 2.59 6.41
CA CYS A 51 13.54 1.90 5.69
C CYS A 51 12.93 0.76 6.52
N VAL A 52 13.53 0.35 7.65
CA VAL A 52 13.07 -0.81 8.44
C VAL A 52 11.58 -0.75 8.81
N TRP A 53 11.03 0.43 9.03
CA TRP A 53 9.62 0.59 9.41
C TRP A 53 8.65 0.05 8.33
N ILE A 54 8.95 0.23 7.05
CA ILE A 54 8.07 -0.24 5.97
C ILE A 54 8.19 -1.76 5.80
N ASP A 55 9.39 -2.30 5.98
CA ASP A 55 9.64 -3.74 5.90
C ASP A 55 8.94 -4.46 7.06
N ARG A 56 8.95 -3.85 8.27
CA ARG A 56 8.16 -4.31 9.42
C ARG A 56 6.66 -4.23 9.18
N LEU A 57 6.16 -3.13 8.62
CA LEU A 57 4.74 -2.99 8.26
C LEU A 57 4.31 -4.10 7.29
N ILE A 58 5.09 -4.32 6.24
CA ILE A 58 4.83 -5.37 5.24
C ILE A 58 4.80 -6.74 5.90
N ALA A 59 5.77 -7.07 6.76
CA ALA A 59 5.82 -8.35 7.44
C ALA A 59 4.63 -8.55 8.40
N SER A 60 4.32 -7.52 9.20
CA SER A 60 3.21 -7.55 10.14
C SER A 60 1.88 -7.78 9.41
N VAL A 61 1.59 -6.98 8.39
CA VAL A 61 0.33 -7.09 7.64
C VAL A 61 0.26 -8.41 6.88
N SER A 62 1.39 -8.91 6.35
CA SER A 62 1.48 -10.22 5.70
C SER A 62 1.05 -11.34 6.66
N SER A 63 1.43 -11.25 7.94
CA SER A 63 1.06 -12.25 8.95
C SER A 63 -0.40 -12.16 9.39
N THR A 64 -1.05 -11.00 9.21
CA THR A 64 -2.42 -10.74 9.67
C THR A 64 -3.43 -10.55 8.53
N ILE A 65 -3.11 -10.96 7.29
CA ILE A 65 -4.02 -10.82 6.13
C ILE A 65 -5.37 -11.48 6.42
N SER A 66 -5.35 -12.68 7.00
CA SER A 66 -6.56 -13.43 7.34
C SER A 66 -7.45 -12.69 8.34
N ASP A 67 -6.85 -11.98 9.28
CA ASP A 67 -7.56 -11.21 10.31
C ASP A 67 -8.13 -9.93 9.71
N ILE A 68 -7.34 -9.22 8.89
CA ILE A 68 -7.79 -8.03 8.17
C ILE A 68 -8.96 -8.37 7.23
N ALA A 69 -8.88 -9.50 6.52
CA ALA A 69 -9.95 -9.94 5.62
C ALA A 69 -11.27 -10.28 6.36
N ASN A 70 -11.19 -10.59 7.66
CA ASN A 70 -12.34 -10.89 8.52
C ASN A 70 -12.93 -9.64 9.20
N MET A 71 -12.25 -8.51 9.15
CA MET A 71 -12.71 -7.28 9.80
C MET A 71 -14.08 -6.85 9.28
N GLN A 72 -14.80 -6.13 10.13
CA GLN A 72 -16.03 -5.46 9.70
C GLN A 72 -15.71 -4.42 8.63
N ASP A 73 -16.69 -4.12 7.77
CA ASP A 73 -16.51 -3.20 6.63
C ASP A 73 -15.91 -1.85 7.04
N ALA A 74 -16.33 -1.30 8.18
CA ALA A 74 -15.80 -0.03 8.67
C ALA A 74 -14.31 -0.11 9.04
N GLU A 75 -13.89 -1.20 9.69
CA GLU A 75 -12.49 -1.44 10.08
C GLU A 75 -11.63 -1.75 8.86
N PHE A 76 -12.12 -2.62 7.97
CA PHE A 76 -11.44 -2.92 6.72
C PHE A 76 -11.28 -1.66 5.85
N ASN A 77 -12.30 -0.80 5.76
CA ASN A 77 -12.21 0.47 5.05
C ASN A 77 -11.15 1.42 5.63
N ARG A 78 -11.03 1.47 6.97
CA ARG A 78 -9.98 2.26 7.64
C ARG A 78 -8.61 1.75 7.25
N VAL A 79 -8.39 0.44 7.26
CA VAL A 79 -7.14 -0.16 6.81
C VAL A 79 -6.81 0.23 5.36
N LEU A 80 -7.80 0.16 4.46
CA LEU A 80 -7.62 0.57 3.06
C LEU A 80 -7.23 2.06 2.94
N ASN A 81 -7.88 2.96 3.68
CA ASN A 81 -7.56 4.38 3.69
C ASN A 81 -6.12 4.66 4.16
N GLU A 82 -5.65 3.95 5.19
CA GLU A 82 -4.28 4.13 5.67
C GLU A 82 -3.25 3.65 4.65
N PHE A 83 -3.53 2.55 3.94
CA PHE A 83 -2.68 2.12 2.83
C PHE A 83 -2.70 3.11 1.66
N GLU A 84 -3.87 3.65 1.30
CA GLU A 84 -4.01 4.67 0.26
C GLU A 84 -3.12 5.89 0.54
N LYS A 85 -3.20 6.45 1.76
CA LYS A 85 -2.38 7.59 2.20
C LYS A 85 -0.90 7.27 2.18
N LEU A 86 -0.51 6.11 2.70
CA LEU A 86 0.88 5.67 2.74
C LEU A 86 1.45 5.58 1.31
N MET A 87 0.71 4.95 0.40
CA MET A 87 1.11 4.83 -1.00
C MET A 87 1.22 6.18 -1.69
N ALA A 88 0.24 7.06 -1.53
CA ALA A 88 0.28 8.41 -2.08
C ALA A 88 1.50 9.20 -1.57
N THR A 89 1.83 9.06 -0.29
CA THR A 89 3.00 9.69 0.32
C THR A 89 4.32 9.18 -0.31
N LEU A 90 4.47 7.86 -0.46
CA LEU A 90 5.67 7.27 -1.06
C LEU A 90 5.81 7.64 -2.54
N GLN A 91 4.71 7.71 -3.28
CA GLN A 91 4.68 8.19 -4.66
C GLN A 91 5.13 9.66 -4.74
N GLY A 92 4.62 10.53 -3.86
CA GLY A 92 5.03 11.93 -3.79
C GLY A 92 6.54 12.06 -3.57
N ILE A 93 7.10 11.32 -2.62
CA ILE A 93 8.55 11.30 -2.35
C ILE A 93 9.34 10.85 -3.60
N SER A 94 8.87 9.80 -4.29
CA SER A 94 9.51 9.29 -5.51
C SER A 94 9.48 10.34 -6.64
N GLN A 95 8.35 11.02 -6.83
CA GLN A 95 8.18 12.04 -7.86
C GLN A 95 9.04 13.28 -7.58
N THR A 96 9.10 13.76 -6.35
CA THR A 96 9.99 14.87 -5.96
C THR A 96 11.45 14.52 -6.25
N ARG A 97 11.90 13.31 -5.92
CA ARG A 97 13.26 12.85 -6.24
C ARG A 97 13.52 12.76 -7.75
N LYS A 98 12.55 12.31 -8.53
CA LYS A 98 12.68 12.25 -10.00
C LYS A 98 12.82 13.66 -10.60
N ALA A 99 12.02 14.62 -10.14
CA ALA A 99 12.10 16.01 -10.58
C ALA A 99 13.47 16.66 -10.25
N SER A 100 14.04 16.36 -9.08
CA SER A 100 15.38 16.85 -8.71
C SER A 100 16.51 16.29 -9.57
N LYS A 101 16.34 15.13 -10.21
CA LYS A 101 17.36 14.51 -11.07
C LYS A 101 17.35 15.02 -12.51
N THR A 102 16.30 15.72 -12.94
CA THR A 102 16.14 16.24 -14.31
C THR A 102 16.69 17.67 -14.48
N VAL A 103 17.29 18.25 -13.43
CA VAL A 103 17.98 19.55 -13.51
C VAL A 103 19.47 19.29 -13.44
N HIS A 104 20.09 18.88 -14.54
CA HIS A 104 21.53 19.00 -14.81
C HIS A 104 21.81 18.82 -16.30
#